data_AF-A0A2S2PRD6-F1
#
_entry.id   AF-A0A2S2PRD6-F1
#
_cell.length_a   1.000
_cell.length_b   1.000
_cell.length_c   1.000
_cell.angle_alpha   90.00
_cell.angle_beta   90.00
_cell.angle_gamma   90.00
#
_symmetry.space_group_name_H-M   'P 1'
#
loop_
_entity.id
_entity.type
_entity.pdbx_description
1 polymer ?
#
loop_
_entity_poly.entity_id
_entity_poly.type
_entity_poly.pdbx_seq_one_letter_code
_entity_poly.pdbx_strand_id
1 'polypeptide(L)'
;ADLKQITKDPANTSIREEKIVKLKEKLNTISDEGYWDVDEIFQEHDYSDSTVFDCVVYYLAGYMAKRLTAKTKCQVCASSFKNLNTTAYGTNADLVMAKSRGYLSHPNS
;
A
#
# COMPACT_ATOMS: atom_id res chain seq x y z
N ALA A 1 21.04 21.98 21.75
CA ALA A 1 20.72 23.13 20.90
C ALA A 1 19.19 23.24 20.83
N ASP A 2 18.65 24.40 21.17
CA ASP A 2 17.21 24.62 21.35
C ASP A 2 16.49 24.56 19.98
N LEU A 3 15.50 23.67 19.81
CA LEU A 3 14.72 23.51 18.56
C LEU A 3 14.12 24.84 18.06
N LYS A 4 13.91 25.78 18.99
CA LYS A 4 13.44 27.15 18.73
C LYS A 4 14.46 28.05 18.03
N GLN A 5 15.75 27.72 18.09
CA GLN A 5 16.80 28.48 17.39
C GLN A 5 16.96 28.01 15.94
N ILE A 6 16.82 26.70 15.69
CA ILE A 6 16.86 26.11 14.34
C ILE A 6 15.74 26.66 13.45
N THR A 7 14.57 26.96 14.04
CA THR A 7 13.40 27.51 13.32
C THR A 7 13.49 28.99 12.97
N LYS A 8 14.48 29.71 13.53
CA LYS A 8 14.72 31.14 13.32
C LYS A 8 15.94 31.43 12.45
N ASP A 9 16.64 30.40 12.00
CA ASP A 9 17.77 30.54 11.09
C ASP A 9 17.26 31.01 9.70
N PRO A 10 17.69 32.18 9.19
CA PRO A 10 17.28 32.70 7.90
C PRO A 10 17.61 31.75 6.74
N ALA A 11 18.73 31.02 6.81
CA ALA A 11 19.13 30.05 5.78
C ALA A 11 18.27 28.78 5.82
N ASN A 12 17.81 28.37 7.02
CA ASN A 12 16.89 27.24 7.16
C ASN A 12 15.46 27.60 6.77
N THR A 13 15.11 28.90 6.82
CA THR A 13 13.78 29.39 6.46
C THR A 13 13.53 29.24 4.97
N SER A 14 14.48 29.61 4.09
CA SER A 14 14.30 29.45 2.64
C SER A 14 14.24 27.98 2.22
N ILE A 15 15.08 27.12 2.79
CA ILE A 15 15.08 25.67 2.52
C ILE A 15 13.74 25.05 2.95
N ARG A 16 13.19 25.48 4.08
CA ARG A 16 11.88 25.02 4.55
C ARG A 16 10.76 25.48 3.63
N GLU A 17 10.81 26.74 3.20
CA GLU A 17 9.83 27.30 2.24
C GLU A 17 9.85 26.55 0.91
N GLU A 18 11.04 26.27 0.35
CA GLU A 18 11.19 25.45 -0.86
C GLU A 18 10.60 24.04 -0.69
N LYS A 19 10.86 23.39 0.46
CA LYS A 19 10.28 22.06 0.76
C LYS A 19 8.76 22.11 0.86
N ILE A 20 8.20 23.17 1.47
CA ILE A 20 6.76 23.38 1.59
C ILE A 20 6.14 23.62 0.21
N VAL A 21 6.79 24.40 -0.66
CA VAL A 21 6.33 24.63 -2.04
C VAL A 21 6.30 23.32 -2.82
N LYS A 22 7.38 22.52 -2.78
CA LYS A 22 7.42 21.20 -3.44
C LYS A 22 6.33 20.24 -2.93
N LEU A 23 6.04 20.26 -1.63
CA LEU A 23 4.97 19.44 -1.05
C LEU A 23 3.58 19.90 -1.54
N LYS A 24 3.34 21.22 -1.62
CA LYS A 24 2.11 21.78 -2.15
C LYS A 24 1.93 21.43 -3.63
N GLU A 25 2.98 21.54 -4.42
CA GLU A 25 2.96 21.15 -5.84
C GLU A 25 2.54 19.69 -5.99
N LYS A 26 3.18 18.75 -5.26
CA LYS A 26 2.80 17.34 -5.28
C LYS A 26 1.35 17.09 -4.87
N LEU A 27 0.86 17.79 -3.83
CA LEU A 27 -0.53 17.68 -3.39
C LEU A 27 -1.51 18.22 -4.44
N ASN A 28 -1.19 19.32 -5.10
CA ASN A 28 -1.99 19.87 -6.18
C ASN A 28 -2.00 18.91 -7.37
N THR A 29 -0.85 18.33 -7.75
CA THR A 29 -0.81 17.31 -8.80
C THR A 29 -1.68 16.09 -8.45
N ILE A 30 -1.65 15.63 -7.19
CA ILE A 30 -2.56 14.56 -6.72
C ILE A 30 -4.04 14.97 -6.81
N SER A 31 -4.34 16.22 -6.48
CA SER A 31 -5.70 16.76 -6.54
C SER A 31 -6.20 16.95 -7.98
N ASP A 32 -5.32 17.39 -8.89
CA ASP A 32 -5.67 17.84 -10.23
C ASP A 32 -5.66 16.70 -11.26
N GLU A 33 -4.74 15.74 -11.13
CA GLU A 33 -4.61 14.60 -12.06
C GLU A 33 -5.54 13.43 -11.72
N GLY A 34 -6.18 13.44 -10.55
CA GLY A 34 -7.16 12.42 -10.16
C GLY A 34 -6.52 11.15 -9.56
N TYR A 35 -7.02 9.97 -9.92
CA TYR A 35 -6.59 8.70 -9.31
C TYR A 35 -5.19 8.30 -9.77
N TRP A 36 -4.23 8.31 -8.85
CA TRP A 36 -2.92 7.69 -9.03
C TRP A 36 -3.04 6.18 -8.80
N ASP A 37 -2.62 5.37 -9.77
CA ASP A 37 -2.44 3.94 -9.52
C ASP A 37 -1.16 3.74 -8.70
N VAL A 38 -1.17 2.75 -7.82
CA VAL A 38 -0.01 2.42 -6.96
C VAL A 38 1.21 2.15 -7.85
N ASP A 39 0.99 1.53 -8.99
CA ASP A 39 2.01 1.18 -9.97
C ASP A 39 2.65 2.45 -10.63
N GLU A 40 2.00 3.61 -10.58
CA GLU A 40 2.54 4.89 -11.09
C GLU A 40 3.40 5.63 -10.06
N ILE A 41 3.13 5.43 -8.76
CA ILE A 41 3.90 6.02 -7.66
C ILE A 41 5.16 5.20 -7.36
N PHE A 42 5.09 3.87 -7.52
CA PHE A 42 6.16 2.95 -7.21
C PHE A 42 6.73 2.26 -8.48
N GLN A 43 7.16 3.05 -9.46
CA GLN A 43 7.67 2.53 -10.74
C GLN A 43 8.97 1.71 -10.63
N GLU A 44 9.75 1.88 -9.55
CA GLU A 44 10.96 1.10 -9.29
C GLU A 44 10.73 0.11 -8.16
N HIS A 45 10.61 -1.17 -8.51
CA HIS A 45 10.57 -2.27 -7.55
C HIS A 45 11.78 -3.17 -7.75
N ASP A 46 12.55 -3.36 -6.68
CA ASP A 46 13.52 -4.45 -6.61
C ASP A 46 12.82 -5.74 -6.21
N TYR A 47 12.40 -6.53 -7.19
CA TYR A 47 11.78 -7.85 -6.96
C TYR A 47 12.75 -8.90 -6.38
N SER A 48 14.04 -8.57 -6.22
CA SER A 48 14.99 -9.40 -5.48
C SER A 48 14.88 -9.22 -3.96
N ASP A 49 14.18 -8.18 -3.50
CA ASP A 49 13.80 -8.03 -2.10
C ASP A 49 12.73 -9.08 -1.74
N SER A 50 13.08 -9.94 -0.78
CA SER A 50 12.20 -10.98 -0.24
C SER A 50 10.82 -10.46 0.18
N THR A 51 10.73 -9.21 0.64
CA THR A 51 9.47 -8.59 1.09
C THR A 51 8.53 -8.31 -0.08
N VAL A 52 9.06 -7.95 -1.25
CA VAL A 52 8.27 -7.69 -2.47
C VAL A 52 7.75 -9.01 -3.04
N PHE A 53 8.58 -10.06 -3.09
CA PHE A 53 8.15 -11.38 -3.53
C PHE A 53 6.99 -11.91 -2.67
N ASP A 54 7.11 -11.81 -1.35
CA ASP A 54 6.07 -12.24 -0.43
C ASP A 54 4.77 -11.43 -0.61
N CYS A 55 4.85 -10.13 -0.87
CA CYS A 55 3.69 -9.29 -1.18
C CYS A 55 2.97 -9.75 -2.45
N VAL A 56 3.72 -10.10 -3.50
CA VAL A 56 3.16 -10.60 -4.77
C VAL A 56 2.50 -11.97 -4.58
N VAL A 57 3.15 -12.89 -3.87
CA VAL A 57 2.59 -14.21 -3.55
C VAL A 57 1.30 -14.07 -2.74
N TYR A 58 1.31 -13.22 -1.72
CA TYR A 58 0.14 -12.95 -0.89
C TYR A 58 -1.03 -12.38 -1.72
N TYR A 59 -0.74 -11.43 -2.61
CA TYR A 59 -1.74 -10.88 -3.53
C TYR A 59 -2.35 -11.94 -4.47
N LEU A 60 -1.51 -12.79 -5.09
CA LEU A 60 -1.96 -13.85 -5.98
C LEU A 60 -2.79 -14.90 -5.24
N ALA A 61 -2.37 -15.30 -4.04
CA ALA A 61 -3.10 -16.24 -3.21
C ALA A 61 -4.50 -15.70 -2.84
N GLY A 62 -4.60 -14.41 -2.51
CA GLY A 62 -5.89 -13.75 -2.28
C GLY A 62 -6.80 -13.74 -3.52
N TYR A 63 -6.21 -13.51 -4.70
CA TYR A 63 -6.93 -13.54 -5.97
C TYR A 63 -7.48 -14.92 -6.31
N MET A 64 -6.65 -15.95 -6.14
CA MET A 64 -7.05 -17.33 -6.35
C MET A 64 -8.13 -17.76 -5.37
N ALA A 65 -7.97 -17.45 -4.08
CA ALA A 65 -8.96 -17.76 -3.05
C ALA A 65 -10.34 -17.16 -3.39
N LYS A 66 -10.38 -15.88 -3.80
CA LYS A 66 -11.61 -15.22 -4.23
C LYS A 66 -12.25 -15.92 -5.42
N ARG A 67 -11.46 -16.25 -6.46
CA ARG A 67 -11.96 -16.94 -7.66
C ARG A 67 -12.49 -18.34 -7.36
N LEU A 68 -11.76 -19.13 -6.56
CA LEU A 68 -12.15 -20.49 -6.19
C LEU A 68 -13.43 -20.48 -5.35
N THR A 69 -13.54 -19.54 -4.41
CA THR A 69 -14.75 -19.34 -3.60
C THR A 69 -15.98 -19.05 -4.46
N ALA A 70 -15.84 -18.26 -5.52
CA ALA A 70 -16.93 -17.92 -6.43
C ALA A 70 -17.36 -19.11 -7.33
N LYS A 71 -16.52 -20.14 -7.47
CA LYS A 71 -16.74 -21.27 -8.38
C LYS A 71 -17.14 -22.55 -7.66
N THR A 72 -16.72 -22.73 -6.41
CA THR A 72 -17.01 -23.95 -5.66
C THR A 72 -18.45 -23.98 -5.15
N LYS A 73 -19.07 -25.16 -5.22
CA LYS A 73 -20.36 -25.45 -4.56
C LYS A 73 -20.18 -26.11 -3.20
N CYS A 74 -18.96 -26.53 -2.87
CA CYS A 74 -18.64 -27.15 -1.60
C CYS A 74 -18.56 -26.06 -0.52
N GLN A 75 -19.48 -26.11 0.46
CA GLN A 75 -19.53 -25.13 1.54
C GLN A 75 -18.26 -25.15 2.38
N VAL A 76 -17.69 -26.33 2.65
CA VAL A 76 -16.44 -26.48 3.40
C VAL A 76 -15.28 -25.79 2.67
N CYS A 77 -15.13 -26.02 1.37
CA CYS A 77 -14.11 -25.33 0.58
C CYS A 77 -14.32 -23.82 0.56
N ALA A 78 -15.57 -23.36 0.37
CA ALA A 78 -15.89 -21.92 0.34
C ALA A 78 -15.55 -21.23 1.67
N SER A 79 -15.82 -21.88 2.82
CA SER A 79 -15.44 -21.35 4.13
C SER A 79 -13.93 -21.34 4.35
N SER A 80 -13.21 -22.37 3.89
CA SER A 80 -11.75 -22.43 4.04
C SER A 80 -11.01 -21.35 3.25
N PHE A 81 -11.58 -20.89 2.13
CA PHE A 81 -11.01 -19.81 1.33
C PHE A 81 -11.42 -18.41 1.81
N LYS A 82 -12.51 -18.30 2.59
CA LYS A 82 -12.97 -17.06 3.21
C LYS A 82 -12.39 -16.95 4.61
N ASN A 83 -11.16 -16.45 4.73
CA ASN A 83 -10.64 -16.05 6.04
C ASN A 83 -11.44 -14.86 6.56
N LEU A 84 -12.44 -15.14 7.37
CA LEU A 84 -13.35 -14.13 7.91
C LEU A 84 -12.77 -13.33 9.08
N ASN A 85 -11.65 -13.74 9.69
CA ASN A 85 -11.27 -13.23 11.02
C ASN A 85 -9.75 -13.20 11.30
N THR A 86 -8.93 -12.66 10.39
CA THR A 86 -7.58 -12.22 10.78
C THR A 86 -7.51 -10.71 10.64
N THR A 87 -7.70 -9.96 11.72
CA THR A 87 -7.52 -8.49 11.72
C THR A 87 -6.05 -8.09 11.82
N ALA A 88 -5.16 -9.07 12.00
CA ALA A 88 -3.71 -8.89 12.02
C ALA A 88 -3.13 -9.51 10.75
N TYR A 89 -2.63 -8.66 9.85
CA TYR A 89 -1.88 -9.08 8.68
C TYR A 89 -0.43 -8.60 8.83
N GLY A 90 0.52 -9.41 8.36
CA GLY A 90 1.93 -8.99 8.25
C GLY A 90 2.15 -8.00 7.09
N THR A 91 3.37 -7.49 6.96
CA THR A 91 3.80 -6.57 5.88
C THR A 91 3.52 -7.13 4.48
N ASN A 92 3.44 -8.46 4.35
CA ASN A 92 3.16 -9.13 3.08
C ASN A 92 1.74 -8.81 2.53
N ALA A 93 0.85 -8.24 3.36
CA ALA A 93 -0.48 -7.81 2.93
C ALA A 93 -0.52 -6.39 2.35
N ASP A 94 0.59 -5.63 2.39
CA ASP A 94 0.63 -4.22 2.00
C ASP A 94 0.15 -4.01 0.56
N LEU A 95 0.54 -4.89 -0.37
CA LEU A 95 0.10 -4.83 -1.77
C LEU A 95 -1.41 -5.13 -1.93
N VAL A 96 -1.95 -6.07 -1.15
CA VAL A 96 -3.40 -6.34 -1.13
C VAL A 96 -4.16 -5.13 -0.58
N MET A 97 -3.68 -4.52 0.49
CA MET A 97 -4.30 -3.33 1.09
C MET A 97 -4.28 -2.15 0.12
N ALA A 98 -3.14 -1.90 -0.53
CA ALA A 98 -2.96 -0.80 -1.46
C ALA A 98 -3.79 -0.98 -2.75
N LYS A 99 -3.76 -2.17 -3.36
CA LYS A 99 -4.35 -2.40 -4.70
C LYS A 99 -5.79 -2.86 -4.64
N SER A 100 -6.17 -3.65 -3.64
CA SER A 100 -7.47 -4.32 -3.66
C SER A 100 -8.62 -3.49 -3.13
N ARG A 101 -8.36 -2.41 -2.38
CA ARG A 101 -9.40 -1.60 -1.70
C ARG A 101 -10.43 -2.44 -0.92
N GLY A 102 -10.01 -3.58 -0.36
CA GLY A 102 -10.87 -4.51 0.39
C GLY A 102 -11.63 -5.54 -0.47
N TYR A 103 -11.41 -5.57 -1.79
CA TYR A 103 -12.08 -6.52 -2.68
C TYR A 103 -11.37 -7.88 -2.79
N LEU A 104 -10.13 -8.03 -2.36
CA LEU A 104 -9.41 -9.30 -2.38
C LEU A 104 -9.48 -9.99 -1.02
N SER A 105 -9.59 -11.33 -1.04
CA SER A 105 -9.55 -12.12 0.19
C SER A 105 -8.13 -12.14 0.74
N HIS A 106 -8.00 -12.10 2.06
CA HIS A 106 -6.71 -12.27 2.73
C HIS A 106 -6.43 -13.76 2.95
N PRO A 107 -5.45 -14.38 2.26
CA PRO A 107 -5.07 -15.76 2.50
C PRO A 107 -4.43 -15.92 3.89
N ASN A 108 -4.49 -17.14 4.44
CA ASN A 108 -3.86 -17.45 5.71
C ASN A 108 -2.34 -17.48 5.48
N SER A 109 -1.55 -16.86 6.35
CA SER A 109 -0.08 -16.98 6.29
C SER A 109 0.35 -18.34 6.81
#